data_AF-X6KZI8-F1
#
_entry.id   AF-X6KZI8-F1
#
_cell.length_a   1.000
_cell.length_b   1.000
_cell.length_c   1.000
_cell.angle_alpha   90.00
_cell.angle_beta   90.00
_cell.angle_gamma   90.00
#
_symmetry.space_group_name_H-M   'P 1'
#
loop_
_entity.id
_entity.type
_entity.pdbx_description
1 polymer ?
#
loop_
_entity_poly.entity_id
_entity_poly.type
_entity_poly.pdbx_seq_one_letter_code
_entity_poly.pdbx_strand_id
1 'polypeptide(L)'
;MVELGTAMEAAAQELGFVSFNITVDKRHAVEFMEDPLLTTWSREDLLAYSSDGWAERDPLLQSAVQKATPFLWSAEGWRNSGHCEYSEYLALNGIAGGATVPLHGGPGKLGAMTFLAISDDALNADTLHAANVLALFGLARVQVLREGIALQSPTPDPLHSLSRRQKEILHWVAEGKTNREIAVIM
;
A
#
# COMPACT_ATOMS: atom_id res chain seq x y z
N MET A 1 -1.25 -10.90 -4.14
CA MET A 1 -1.77 -10.05 -3.04
C MET A 1 -1.83 -10.79 -1.72
N VAL A 2 -2.41 -12.01 -1.66
CA VAL A 2 -2.49 -12.80 -0.40
C VAL A 2 -1.11 -13.05 0.23
N GLU A 3 -0.13 -13.58 -0.53
CA GLU A 3 1.23 -13.84 -0.02
C GLU A 3 1.93 -12.57 0.48
N LEU A 4 1.71 -11.43 -0.19
CA LEU A 4 2.27 -10.15 0.24
C LEU A 4 1.66 -9.71 1.57
N GLY A 5 0.34 -9.85 1.74
CA GLY A 5 -0.34 -9.56 2.99
C GLY A 5 0.23 -10.38 4.15
N THR A 6 0.37 -11.69 3.98
CA THR A 6 0.93 -12.58 5.02
C THR A 6 2.38 -12.24 5.37
N ALA A 7 3.22 -11.93 4.37
CA ALA A 7 4.60 -11.53 4.62
C ALA A 7 4.70 -10.18 5.35
N MET A 8 3.84 -9.22 4.99
CA MET A 8 3.78 -7.92 5.66
C MET A 8 3.27 -8.03 7.09
N GLU A 9 2.30 -8.92 7.34
CA GLU A 9 1.80 -9.21 8.68
C GLU A 9 2.90 -9.80 9.58
N ALA A 10 3.60 -10.82 9.10
CA ALA A 10 4.71 -11.42 9.84
C ALA A 10 5.81 -10.41 10.16
N ALA A 11 6.19 -9.58 9.18
CA ALA A 11 7.18 -8.52 9.39
C ALA A 11 6.70 -7.46 10.39
N ALA A 12 5.41 -7.08 10.35
CA ALA A 12 4.85 -6.15 11.33
C ALA A 12 4.89 -6.73 12.76
N GLN A 13 4.61 -8.03 12.92
CA GLN A 13 4.69 -8.74 14.19
C GLN A 13 6.11 -8.80 14.74
N GLU A 14 7.12 -9.03 13.90
CA GLU A 14 8.53 -8.99 14.31
C GLU A 14 8.96 -7.60 14.83
N LEU A 15 8.32 -6.54 14.36
CA LEU A 15 8.53 -5.17 14.83
C LEU A 15 7.70 -4.81 16.08
N GLY A 16 6.90 -5.74 16.60
CA GLY A 16 6.05 -5.53 17.78
C GLY A 16 4.67 -4.93 17.47
N PHE A 17 4.27 -4.85 16.20
CA PHE A 17 2.93 -4.42 15.81
C PHE A 17 1.99 -5.62 15.65
N VAL A 18 0.75 -5.48 16.10
CA VAL A 18 -0.25 -6.56 16.04
C VAL A 18 -1.11 -6.52 14.79
N SER A 19 -1.14 -5.39 14.10
CA SER A 19 -2.03 -5.15 12.97
C SER A 19 -1.46 -4.07 12.06
N PHE A 20 -1.83 -4.12 10.78
CA PHE A 20 -1.55 -3.06 9.84
C PHE A 20 -2.71 -2.80 8.87
N ASN A 21 -2.67 -1.62 8.25
CA ASN A 21 -3.50 -1.23 7.12
C ASN A 21 -2.62 -0.47 6.12
N ILE A 22 -2.64 -0.85 4.85
CA ILE A 22 -1.98 -0.12 3.75
C ILE A 22 -3.01 0.34 2.73
N THR A 23 -2.93 1.62 2.38
CA THR A 23 -3.79 2.27 1.39
C THR A 23 -2.95 3.13 0.46
N VAL A 24 -3.36 3.16 -0.82
CA VAL A 24 -2.68 3.90 -1.88
C VAL A 24 -3.72 4.44 -2.86
N ASP A 25 -3.36 5.49 -3.59
CA ASP A 25 -4.17 6.11 -4.65
C ASP A 25 -5.56 6.62 -4.24
N LYS A 26 -5.77 6.91 -2.96
CA LYS A 26 -7.02 7.46 -2.41
C LYS A 26 -7.17 8.95 -2.70
N ARG A 27 -8.39 9.48 -2.59
CA ARG A 27 -8.69 10.91 -2.74
C ARG A 27 -9.11 11.54 -1.41
N HIS A 28 -9.65 10.75 -0.51
CA HIS A 28 -10.16 11.17 0.79
C HIS A 28 -9.57 10.30 1.91
N ALA A 29 -9.37 10.90 3.08
CA ALA A 29 -8.78 10.22 4.24
C ALA A 29 -9.65 9.05 4.73
N VAL A 30 -10.98 9.16 4.61
CA VAL A 30 -11.95 8.13 5.00
C VAL A 30 -11.72 6.81 4.27
N GLU A 31 -11.25 6.88 3.02
CA GLU A 31 -10.98 5.70 2.19
C GLU A 31 -9.83 4.84 2.73
N PHE A 32 -9.05 5.34 3.70
CA PHE A 32 -8.03 4.54 4.36
C PHE A 32 -8.62 3.36 5.13
N MET A 33 -9.84 3.51 5.65
CA MET A 33 -10.53 2.45 6.39
C MET A 33 -11.67 1.83 5.60
N GLU A 34 -12.30 2.55 4.67
CA GLU A 34 -13.42 2.01 3.88
C GLU A 34 -12.98 1.02 2.79
N ASP A 35 -11.80 1.24 2.18
CA ASP A 35 -11.31 0.43 1.07
C ASP A 35 -9.78 0.24 1.17
N PRO A 36 -9.29 -0.46 2.20
CA PRO A 36 -7.86 -0.70 2.35
C PRO A 36 -7.36 -1.68 1.29
N LEU A 37 -6.13 -1.46 0.81
CA LEU A 37 -5.53 -2.33 -0.20
C LEU A 37 -5.10 -3.68 0.40
N LEU A 38 -4.42 -3.62 1.55
CA LEU A 38 -4.17 -4.79 2.40
C LEU A 38 -4.41 -4.37 3.84
N THR A 39 -5.02 -5.26 4.62
CA THR A 39 -5.23 -5.03 6.04
C THR A 39 -5.34 -6.36 6.76
N THR A 40 -4.95 -6.34 8.02
CA THR A 40 -5.21 -7.43 8.98
C THR A 40 -6.56 -7.28 9.67
N TRP A 41 -7.29 -6.19 9.45
CA TRP A 41 -8.62 -5.99 10.01
C TRP A 41 -9.62 -6.89 9.30
N SER A 42 -10.49 -7.53 10.08
CA SER A 42 -11.57 -8.30 9.50
C SER A 42 -12.60 -7.38 8.85
N ARG A 43 -13.42 -7.94 7.96
CA ARG A 43 -14.54 -7.19 7.38
C ARG A 43 -15.51 -6.68 8.45
N GLU A 44 -15.67 -7.42 9.54
CA GLU A 44 -16.53 -7.02 10.66
C GLU A 44 -15.95 -5.80 11.38
N ASP A 45 -14.65 -5.77 11.64
CA ASP A 45 -13.97 -4.63 12.28
C ASP A 45 -14.09 -3.35 11.45
N LEU A 46 -13.87 -3.46 10.13
CA LEU A 46 -14.02 -2.31 9.21
C LEU A 46 -15.46 -1.80 9.17
N LEU A 47 -16.44 -2.71 9.17
CA LEU A 47 -17.86 -2.35 9.20
C LEU A 47 -18.25 -1.72 10.54
N ALA A 48 -17.76 -2.24 11.66
CA ALA A 48 -17.99 -1.66 12.98
C ALA A 48 -17.41 -0.24 13.05
N TYR A 49 -16.16 -0.07 12.62
CA TYR A 49 -15.50 1.23 12.54
C TYR A 49 -16.30 2.24 11.69
N SER A 50 -16.76 1.83 10.51
CA SER A 50 -17.58 2.68 9.64
C SER A 50 -18.97 2.98 10.24
N SER A 51 -19.65 1.97 10.79
CA SER A 51 -21.01 2.09 11.34
C SER A 51 -21.06 2.97 12.59
N ASP A 52 -20.00 2.97 13.39
CA ASP A 52 -19.82 3.85 14.54
C ASP A 52 -19.41 5.28 14.14
N GLY A 53 -19.27 5.55 12.83
CA GLY A 53 -18.92 6.88 12.32
C GLY A 53 -17.47 7.30 12.61
N TRP A 54 -16.56 6.33 12.79
CA TRP A 54 -15.15 6.66 13.07
C TRP A 54 -14.42 7.25 11.88
N ALA A 55 -14.80 6.89 10.64
CA ALA A 55 -14.16 7.41 9.44
C ALA A 55 -14.13 8.95 9.39
N GLU A 56 -15.14 9.63 9.92
CA GLU A 56 -15.20 11.11 9.95
C GLU A 56 -14.53 11.73 11.19
N ARG A 57 -14.38 10.96 12.27
CA ARG A 57 -14.00 11.46 13.60
C ARG A 57 -12.59 11.08 14.01
N ASP A 58 -12.00 10.09 13.36
CA ASP A 58 -10.65 9.60 13.64
C ASP A 58 -9.59 10.65 13.24
N PRO A 59 -8.89 11.26 14.22
CA PRO A 59 -7.88 12.28 13.96
C PRO A 59 -6.59 11.71 13.33
N LEU A 60 -6.38 10.39 13.39
CA LEU A 60 -5.25 9.72 12.77
C LEU A 60 -5.34 9.79 11.24
N LEU A 61 -6.55 9.67 10.67
CA LEU A 61 -6.74 9.76 9.23
C LEU A 61 -6.30 11.12 8.69
N GLN A 62 -6.68 12.20 9.37
CA GLN A 62 -6.23 13.55 9.01
C GLN A 62 -4.72 13.74 9.24
N SER A 63 -4.18 13.21 10.33
CA SER A 63 -2.73 13.26 10.59
C SER A 63 -1.92 12.53 9.54
N ALA A 64 -2.42 11.41 9.03
CA ALA A 64 -1.79 10.63 7.96
C ALA A 64 -1.76 11.40 6.63
N VAL A 65 -2.74 12.27 6.39
CA VAL A 65 -2.80 13.15 5.20
C VAL A 65 -1.89 14.37 5.36
N GLN A 66 -1.85 14.98 6.54
CA GLN A 66 -1.14 16.25 6.76
C GLN A 66 0.36 16.10 6.99
N LYS A 67 0.79 14.98 7.58
CA LYS A 67 2.20 14.77 7.91
C LYS A 67 2.96 14.27 6.69
N ALA A 68 4.12 14.88 6.42
CA ALA A 68 4.99 14.49 5.31
C ALA A 68 5.93 13.32 5.63
N THR A 69 6.15 13.04 6.92
CA THR A 69 7.14 12.07 7.40
C THR A 69 6.50 11.01 8.28
N PRO A 70 7.11 9.81 8.39
CA PRO A 70 6.70 8.81 9.36
C PRO A 70 6.60 9.38 10.77
N PHE A 71 5.60 8.94 11.53
CA PHE A 71 5.39 9.39 12.90
C PHE A 71 4.82 8.29 13.79
N LEU A 72 5.19 8.35 15.06
CA LEU A 72 4.58 7.58 16.13
C LEU A 72 3.40 8.34 16.72
N TRP A 73 2.46 7.60 17.29
CA TRP A 73 1.31 8.12 18.02
C TRP A 73 0.91 7.13 19.11
N SER A 74 0.25 7.62 20.17
CA SER A 74 -0.23 6.80 21.27
C SER A 74 -1.60 7.27 21.74
N ALA A 75 -2.36 6.38 22.38
CA ALA A 75 -3.64 6.69 22.99
C ALA A 75 -3.50 7.83 24.02
N GLU A 76 -2.44 7.82 24.83
CA GLU A 76 -2.14 8.91 25.75
C GLU A 76 -1.85 10.22 25.01
N GLY A 77 -1.09 10.19 23.92
CA GLY A 77 -0.84 11.35 23.07
C GLY A 77 -2.11 11.97 22.50
N TRP A 78 -3.07 11.13 22.09
CA TRP A 78 -4.38 11.57 21.62
C TRP A 78 -5.21 12.22 22.72
N ARG A 79 -5.21 11.63 23.93
CA ARG A 79 -5.86 12.23 25.09
C ARG A 79 -5.31 13.60 25.42
N ASN A 80 -3.98 13.73 25.45
CA ASN A 80 -3.28 14.98 25.79
C ASN A 80 -3.45 16.07 24.72
N SER A 81 -3.76 15.69 23.48
CA SER A 81 -4.05 16.63 22.38
C SER A 81 -5.54 16.98 22.25
N GLY A 82 -6.39 16.53 23.18
CA GLY A 82 -7.82 16.84 23.21
C GLY A 82 -8.71 15.86 22.43
N HIS A 83 -8.15 14.77 21.90
CA HIS A 83 -8.88 13.70 21.23
C HIS A 83 -9.25 12.57 22.19
N CYS A 84 -9.92 12.92 23.30
CA CYS A 84 -10.27 11.98 24.38
C CYS A 84 -11.13 10.82 23.87
N GLU A 85 -12.13 11.09 23.04
CA GLU A 85 -13.03 10.06 22.49
C GLU A 85 -12.25 9.01 21.68
N TYR A 86 -11.31 9.45 20.83
CA TYR A 86 -10.46 8.53 20.08
C TYR A 86 -9.49 7.76 20.98
N SER A 87 -8.92 8.41 22.01
CA SER A 87 -8.12 7.71 23.01
C SER A 87 -8.91 6.61 23.73
N GLU A 88 -10.18 6.85 24.05
CA GLU A 88 -11.05 5.87 24.70
C GLU A 88 -11.37 4.70 23.76
N TYR A 89 -11.66 4.99 22.49
CA TYR A 89 -11.83 3.97 21.47
C TYR A 89 -10.59 3.07 21.34
N LEU A 90 -9.40 3.66 21.25
CA LEU A 90 -8.15 2.91 21.20
C LEU A 90 -7.99 2.00 22.43
N ALA A 91 -8.23 2.54 23.63
CA ALA A 91 -8.13 1.78 24.87
C ALA A 91 -9.13 0.62 24.95
N LEU A 92 -10.38 0.82 24.52
CA LEU A 92 -11.41 -0.22 24.46
C LEU A 92 -11.03 -1.36 23.51
N ASN A 93 -10.29 -1.04 22.45
CA ASN A 93 -9.78 -2.02 21.48
C ASN A 93 -8.38 -2.54 21.85
N GLY A 94 -7.85 -2.21 23.03
CA GLY A 94 -6.54 -2.67 23.49
C GLY A 94 -5.35 -2.06 22.74
N ILE A 95 -5.54 -0.96 22.02
CA ILE A 95 -4.51 -0.28 21.23
C ILE A 95 -3.84 0.78 22.11
N ALA A 96 -2.55 0.60 22.39
CA ALA A 96 -1.73 1.58 23.11
C ALA A 96 -1.23 2.70 22.18
N GLY A 97 -0.96 2.37 20.91
CA GLY A 97 -0.49 3.33 19.94
C GLY A 97 -0.15 2.71 18.59
N GLY A 98 0.76 3.35 17.87
CA GLY A 98 1.15 2.87 16.56
C GLY A 98 2.15 3.75 15.84
N ALA A 99 2.45 3.34 14.61
CA ALA A 99 3.25 4.08 13.66
C ALA A 99 2.43 4.31 12.40
N THR A 100 2.56 5.49 11.80
CA THR A 100 1.97 5.78 10.49
C THR A 100 3.02 6.33 9.55
N VAL A 101 3.10 5.73 8.38
CA VAL A 101 3.99 6.09 7.29
C VAL A 101 3.15 6.64 6.15
N PRO A 102 3.16 7.96 5.90
CA PRO A 102 2.51 8.54 4.75
C PRO A 102 3.10 8.02 3.43
N LEU A 103 2.26 7.44 2.58
CA LEU A 103 2.61 6.90 1.26
C LEU A 103 2.05 7.80 0.17
N HIS A 104 2.59 9.02 0.07
CA HIS A 104 2.15 10.02 -0.90
C HIS A 104 2.26 9.46 -2.33
N GLY A 105 1.14 9.46 -3.05
CA GLY A 105 1.08 9.07 -4.46
C GLY A 105 1.38 10.26 -5.37
N GLY A 106 0.96 10.14 -6.65
CA GLY A 106 0.97 11.26 -7.58
C GLY A 106 0.12 12.46 -7.10
N PRO A 107 0.12 13.60 -7.84
CA PRO A 107 -0.60 14.80 -7.43
C PRO A 107 -2.07 14.52 -7.05
N GLY A 108 -2.47 14.92 -5.84
CA GLY A 108 -3.82 14.73 -5.32
C GLY A 108 -4.16 13.29 -4.90
N LYS A 109 -3.17 12.40 -4.79
CA LYS A 109 -3.33 11.04 -4.29
C LYS A 109 -2.83 10.89 -2.87
N LEU A 110 -3.67 10.30 -2.04
CA LEU A 110 -3.41 9.99 -0.64
C LEU A 110 -3.10 8.51 -0.48
N GLY A 111 -2.25 8.22 0.49
CA GLY A 111 -1.91 6.85 0.88
C GLY A 111 -1.18 6.88 2.20
N ALA A 112 -1.33 5.81 2.97
CA ALA A 112 -0.63 5.62 4.21
C ALA A 112 -0.51 4.12 4.51
N MET A 113 0.53 3.77 5.25
CA MET A 113 0.59 2.51 5.97
C MET A 113 0.57 2.80 7.47
N THR A 114 -0.42 2.25 8.16
CA THR A 114 -0.58 2.38 9.61
C THR A 114 -0.37 1.04 10.27
N PHE A 115 0.37 1.04 11.36
CA PHE A 115 0.65 -0.11 12.22
C PHE A 115 0.08 0.16 13.62
N LEU A 116 -0.48 -0.87 14.26
CA LEU A 116 -1.06 -0.78 15.60
C LEU A 116 -0.22 -1.59 16.60
N ALA A 117 0.00 -1.03 17.78
CA ALA A 117 0.70 -1.64 18.88
C ALA A 117 -0.21 -1.72 20.11
N ILE A 118 -0.09 -2.83 20.86
CA ILE A 118 -0.81 -3.05 22.12
C ILE A 118 0.01 -2.63 23.35
N SER A 119 1.30 -2.32 23.17
CA SER A 119 2.17 -1.74 24.20
C SER A 119 3.03 -0.62 23.63
N ASP A 120 3.53 0.25 24.51
CA ASP A 120 4.41 1.35 24.14
C ASP A 120 5.84 0.89 23.81
N ASP A 121 6.19 -0.38 24.08
CA ASP A 121 7.55 -0.91 23.85
C ASP A 121 7.97 -0.83 22.38
N ALA A 122 7.00 -1.00 21.48
CA ALA A 122 7.19 -0.88 20.03
C ALA A 122 7.29 0.59 19.56
N LEU A 123 7.01 1.58 20.41
CA LEU A 123 6.90 2.98 20.01
C LEU A 123 8.23 3.73 20.22
N ASN A 124 9.25 3.34 19.45
CA ASN A 124 10.57 3.96 19.49
C ASN A 124 11.09 4.29 18.08
N ALA A 125 12.20 5.04 18.01
CA ALA A 125 12.75 5.54 16.76
C ALA A 125 13.23 4.42 15.81
N ASP A 126 13.78 3.34 16.36
CA ASP A 126 14.27 2.20 15.57
C ASP A 126 13.10 1.46 14.93
N THR A 127 12.04 1.21 15.70
CA THR A 127 10.80 0.61 15.19
C THR A 127 10.13 1.51 14.15
N LEU A 128 10.10 2.84 14.35
CA LEU A 128 9.57 3.78 13.35
C LEU A 128 10.36 3.74 12.04
N HIS A 129 11.69 3.64 12.13
CA HIS A 129 12.55 3.50 10.95
C HIS A 129 12.27 2.19 10.21
N ALA A 130 12.18 1.08 10.94
CA ALA A 130 11.85 -0.23 10.37
C ALA A 130 10.45 -0.25 9.73
N ALA A 131 9.45 0.35 10.39
CA ALA A 131 8.10 0.52 9.86
C ALA A 131 8.10 1.31 8.53
N ASN A 132 8.91 2.37 8.44
CA ASN A 132 9.09 3.13 7.21
C ASN A 132 9.70 2.27 6.08
N VAL A 133 10.73 1.49 6.36
CA VAL A 133 11.33 0.56 5.38
C VAL A 133 10.31 -0.46 4.91
N LEU A 134 9.56 -1.06 5.84
CA LEU A 134 8.52 -2.06 5.53
C LEU A 134 7.39 -1.45 4.68
N ALA A 135 6.97 -0.22 4.98
CA ALA A 135 5.94 0.47 4.23
C ALA A 135 6.37 0.80 2.79
N LEU A 136 7.60 1.29 2.60
CA LEU A 136 8.15 1.55 1.28
C LEU A 136 8.34 0.27 0.47
N PHE A 137 8.78 -0.82 1.11
CA PHE A 137 8.86 -2.14 0.48
C PHE A 137 7.47 -2.64 0.05
N GLY A 138 6.49 -2.56 0.94
CA GLY A 138 5.10 -2.92 0.66
C GLY A 138 4.54 -2.15 -0.54
N LEU A 139 4.74 -0.83 -0.57
CA LEU A 139 4.33 0.03 -1.68
C LEU A 139 4.97 -0.41 -3.01
N ALA A 140 6.28 -0.62 -3.02
CA ALA A 140 7.00 -1.06 -4.22
C ALA A 140 6.47 -2.42 -4.74
N ARG A 141 6.21 -3.38 -3.84
CA ARG A 141 5.65 -4.68 -4.22
C ARG A 141 4.22 -4.57 -4.73
N VAL A 142 3.40 -3.72 -4.14
CA VAL A 142 2.06 -3.42 -4.62
C VAL A 142 2.09 -2.87 -6.04
N GLN A 143 2.98 -1.92 -6.33
CA GLN A 143 3.10 -1.32 -7.66
C GLN A 143 3.47 -2.37 -8.72
N VAL A 144 4.50 -3.19 -8.45
CA VAL A 144 4.92 -4.29 -9.33
C VAL A 144 3.76 -5.26 -9.60
N LEU A 145 3.00 -5.64 -8.56
CA LEU A 145 1.87 -6.55 -8.70
C LEU A 145 0.70 -5.93 -9.48
N ARG A 146 0.41 -4.64 -9.29
CA ARG A 146 -0.68 -3.94 -9.99
C ARG A 146 -0.38 -3.71 -11.46
N GLU A 147 0.87 -3.42 -11.79
CA GLU A 147 1.32 -3.24 -13.18
C GLU A 147 1.39 -4.57 -13.94
N GLY A 148 1.13 -5.70 -13.27
CA GLY A 148 1.25 -7.02 -13.89
C GLY A 148 2.67 -7.32 -14.32
N ILE A 149 3.67 -6.59 -13.77
CA ILE A 149 5.08 -6.92 -13.91
C ILE A 149 5.29 -8.16 -13.05
N ALA A 150 4.94 -9.30 -13.63
CA ALA A 150 5.45 -10.55 -13.14
C ALA A 150 6.97 -10.37 -13.15
N LEU A 151 7.61 -10.57 -12.00
CA LEU A 151 9.03 -10.88 -11.92
C LEU A 151 9.26 -12.26 -12.57
N GLN A 152 8.78 -12.44 -13.80
CA GLN A 152 9.29 -13.46 -14.68
C GLN A 152 10.74 -13.07 -14.91
N SER A 153 11.66 -14.00 -14.64
CA SER A 153 13.00 -13.95 -15.22
C SER A 153 12.87 -13.43 -16.64
N PRO A 154 13.70 -12.46 -17.08
CA PRO A 154 13.54 -11.86 -18.39
C PRO A 154 13.67 -12.97 -19.43
N THR A 155 12.55 -13.51 -19.89
CA THR A 155 12.49 -14.17 -21.17
C THR A 155 12.66 -13.02 -22.14
N PRO A 156 13.78 -12.95 -22.89
CA PRO A 156 13.97 -11.87 -23.82
C PRO A 156 12.78 -11.88 -24.77
N ASP A 157 12.02 -10.78 -24.79
CA ASP A 157 10.93 -10.61 -25.75
C ASP A 157 11.53 -10.83 -27.15
N PRO A 158 11.16 -11.92 -27.85
CA PRO A 158 11.76 -12.25 -29.13
C PRO A 158 11.59 -11.09 -30.14
N LEU A 159 10.53 -10.29 -29.98
CA LEU A 159 10.22 -9.14 -30.84
C LEU A 159 11.17 -7.95 -30.63
N HIS A 160 11.79 -7.84 -29.45
CA HIS A 160 12.77 -6.79 -29.16
C HIS A 160 14.09 -7.00 -29.90
N SER A 161 14.43 -8.24 -30.27
CA SER A 161 15.65 -8.59 -31.01
C SER A 161 15.51 -8.49 -32.54
N LEU A 162 14.29 -8.26 -33.05
CA LEU A 162 14.05 -8.13 -34.49
C LEU A 162 14.44 -6.75 -35.01
N SER A 163 15.19 -6.73 -36.11
CA SER A 163 15.44 -5.54 -36.92
C SER A 163 14.13 -4.96 -37.49
N ARG A 164 14.16 -3.67 -37.86
CA ARG A 164 13.04 -2.99 -38.52
C ARG A 164 12.52 -3.77 -39.74
N ARG A 165 13.44 -4.32 -40.55
CA ARG A 165 13.12 -5.11 -41.73
C ARG A 165 12.40 -6.41 -41.39
N GLN A 166 12.82 -7.11 -40.33
CA GLN A 166 12.17 -8.34 -39.89
C GLN A 166 10.75 -8.08 -39.37
N LYS A 167 10.52 -6.96 -38.70
CA LYS A 167 9.18 -6.54 -38.26
C LYS A 167 8.27 -6.22 -39.44
N GLU A 168 8.78 -5.54 -40.47
CA GLU A 168 8.04 -5.25 -41.71
C GLU A 168 7.70 -6.53 -42.48
N ILE A 169 8.61 -7.50 -42.57
CA ILE A 169 8.33 -8.81 -43.17
C ILE A 169 7.21 -9.53 -42.41
N LEU A 170 7.29 -9.60 -41.08
CA LEU A 170 6.27 -10.25 -40.25
C LEU A 170 4.90 -9.58 -40.37
N HIS A 171 4.86 -8.26 -40.52
CA HIS A 171 3.62 -7.53 -40.76
C HIS A 171 2.94 -8.01 -42.06
N TRP A 172 3.68 -8.11 -43.17
CA TRP A 172 3.10 -8.58 -44.43
C TRP A 172 2.74 -10.07 -44.44
N VAL A 173 3.49 -10.90 -43.72
CA VAL A 173 3.11 -12.31 -43.50
C VAL A 173 1.78 -12.40 -42.75
N ALA A 174 1.58 -11.58 -41.72
CA ALA A 174 0.32 -11.53 -40.96
C ALA A 174 -0.87 -11.07 -41.82
N GLU A 175 -0.64 -10.17 -42.77
CA GLU A 175 -1.60 -9.74 -43.80
C GLU A 175 -1.82 -10.79 -44.91
N GLY A 176 -1.23 -11.98 -44.78
CA GLY A 176 -1.40 -13.10 -45.71
C GLY A 176 -0.60 -13.00 -47.01
N LYS A 177 0.43 -12.14 -47.07
CA LYS A 177 1.28 -12.01 -48.26
C LYS A 177 2.27 -13.17 -48.37
N THR A 178 2.47 -13.62 -49.60
CA THR A 178 3.50 -14.61 -49.94
C THR A 178 4.89 -13.97 -49.98
N ASN A 179 5.94 -14.76 -49.82
CA ASN A 179 7.33 -14.28 -49.91
C ASN A 179 7.63 -13.50 -51.21
N ARG A 180 6.98 -13.88 -52.32
CA ARG A 180 7.13 -13.20 -53.61
C ARG A 180 6.49 -11.80 -53.59
N GLU A 181 5.33 -11.66 -52.98
CA GLU A 181 4.66 -10.36 -52.84
C GLU A 181 5.42 -9.44 -51.88
N ILE A 182 5.92 -9.99 -50.76
CA ILE A 182 6.70 -9.22 -49.78
C ILE A 182 7.98 -8.67 -50.43
N ALA A 183 8.66 -9.47 -51.27
CA ALA A 183 9.85 -9.04 -52.00
C ALA A 183 9.59 -7.95 -53.07
N VAL A 184 8.33 -7.72 -53.44
CA VAL A 184 7.95 -6.62 -54.35
C VAL A 184 7.61 -5.35 -53.56
N ILE A 185 7.10 -5.50 -52.33
CA ILE A 185 6.74 -4.38 -51.46
C ILE A 185 7.98 -3.74 -50.81
N MET A 186 9.01 -4.54 -50.52
CA MET A 186 10.22 -4.15 -49.78
C MET A 186 11.49 -4.26 -50.61
#